data_AF-D0GPP0-F1
#
_entry.id   AF-D0GPP0-F1
#
_cell.length_a   1.000
_cell.length_b   1.000
_cell.length_c   1.000
_cell.angle_alpha   90.00
_cell.angle_beta   90.00
_cell.angle_gamma   90.00
#
_symmetry.space_group_name_H-M   'P 1'
#
loop_
_entity.id
_entity.type
_entity.pdbx_description
1 polymer ?
#
loop_
_entity_poly.entity_id
_entity_poly.type
_entity_poly.pdbx_seq_one_letter_code
_entity_poly.pdbx_strand_id
1 'polypeptide(L)' 'MPEIKGKDNIISFFKTFFGRNEEAKHLWTTVISEDKLKQVNWGVVCKRKNGELFTLTGTDYFKIKNNKIVYLEVVSNKK' A
#
# COMPACT_ATOMS: atom_id res chain seq x y z
N MET A 1 -10.31 -2.49 4.45
CA MET A 1 -10.68 -1.74 3.23
C MET A 1 -11.49 -2.67 2.32
N PRO A 2 -12.39 -2.17 1.46
CA PRO A 2 -13.12 -3.03 0.53
C PRO A 2 -12.16 -3.69 -0.47
N GLU A 3 -12.52 -4.89 -0.93
CA GLU A 3 -11.78 -5.60 -1.97
C GLU A 3 -11.89 -4.86 -3.32
N ILE A 4 -10.77 -4.69 -4.03
CA ILE A 4 -10.71 -4.01 -5.34
C ILE A 4 -10.18 -5.01 -6.38
N LYS A 5 -10.93 -5.22 -7.47
CA LYS A 5 -10.59 -6.16 -8.54
C LYS A 5 -10.50 -5.47 -9.89
N GLY A 6 -9.60 -5.96 -10.74
CA GLY A 6 -9.43 -5.49 -12.12
C GLY A 6 -8.52 -4.26 -12.23
N LYS A 7 -7.78 -4.19 -13.34
CA LYS A 7 -6.75 -3.18 -13.58
C LYS A 7 -7.31 -1.75 -13.49
N ASP A 8 -8.48 -1.50 -14.07
CA ASP A 8 -9.06 -0.14 -14.13
C ASP A 8 -9.47 0.38 -12.76
N ASN A 9 -10.06 -0.48 -11.93
CA ASN A 9 -10.41 -0.12 -10.56
C ASN A 9 -9.17 0.12 -9.70
N ILE A 10 -8.10 -0.67 -9.90
CA ILE A 10 -6.81 -0.46 -9.24
C ILE A 10 -6.21 0.90 -9.66
N ILE A 11 -6.24 1.23 -10.95
CA ILE A 11 -5.79 2.54 -11.45
C ILE A 11 -6.62 3.66 -10.82
N SER A 12 -7.94 3.52 -10.76
CA SER A 12 -8.83 4.52 -10.17
C SER A 12 -8.51 4.74 -8.69
N PHE A 13 -8.29 3.66 -7.93
CA PHE A 13 -7.86 3.75 -6.53
C PHE A 13 -6.60 4.60 -6.37
N PHE A 14 -5.55 4.33 -7.16
CA PHE A 14 -4.31 5.10 -7.09
C PHE A 14 -4.49 6.54 -7.54
N LYS A 15 -5.30 6.81 -8.57
CA LYS A 15 -5.65 8.19 -8.98
C LYS A 15 -6.33 8.95 -7.86
N THR A 16 -7.29 8.34 -7.14
CA THR A 16 -7.92 8.95 -5.98
C THR A 16 -6.95 9.17 -4.82
N PHE A 17 -6.00 8.24 -4.61
CA PHE A 17 -4.96 8.40 -3.59
C PHE A 17 -4.04 9.59 -3.89
N PHE A 18 -3.44 9.65 -5.09
CA PHE A 18 -2.55 10.75 -5.50
C PHE A 18 -3.31 12.06 -5.76
N GLY A 19 -4.62 11.99 -6.04
CA GLY A 19 -5.48 13.16 -6.16
C GLY A 19 -5.61 13.95 -4.85
N ARG A 20 -5.56 13.26 -3.70
CA ARG A 20 -5.73 13.83 -2.36
C ARG A 20 -4.41 14.23 -1.67
N ASN A 21 -3.33 13.50 -1.97
CA ASN A 21 -2.03 13.69 -1.34
C ASN A 21 -1.09 14.42 -2.29
N GLU A 22 -0.49 15.51 -1.81
CA GLU A 22 0.51 16.30 -2.54
C GLU A 22 1.86 15.60 -2.54
N GLU A 23 2.30 15.14 -1.37
CA GLU A 23 3.58 14.48 -1.16
C GLU A 23 3.42 13.25 -0.28
N ALA A 24 4.18 12.20 -0.57
CA ALA A 24 4.25 11.00 0.25
C ALA A 24 5.66 10.41 0.25
N LYS A 25 6.19 10.09 1.43
CA LYS A 25 7.47 9.40 1.59
C LYS A 25 7.27 8.10 2.34
N HIS A 26 7.58 6.99 1.66
CA HIS A 26 7.51 5.64 2.22
C HIS A 26 8.90 5.20 2.68
N LEU A 27 8.93 4.48 3.80
CA LEU A 27 10.02 3.60 4.21
C LEU A 27 9.43 2.21 4.40
N TRP A 28 10.16 1.19 3.98
CA TRP A 28 9.67 -0.18 4.07
C TRP A 28 10.80 -1.20 4.23
N THR A 29 10.42 -2.36 4.77
CA THR A 29 11.26 -3.56 4.89
C THR A 29 10.50 -4.75 4.34
N THR A 30 11.11 -5.43 3.36
CA THR A 30 10.54 -6.64 2.77
C THR A 30 11.02 -7.87 3.54
N VAL A 31 10.08 -8.74 3.92
CA VAL A 31 10.37 -10.03 4.57
C VAL A 31 9.89 -11.14 3.66
N ILE A 32 10.81 -12.03 3.28
CA ILE A 32 10.54 -13.21 2.47
C ILE A 32 10.87 -14.43 3.35
N SER A 33 9.85 -15.08 3.90
CA SER A 33 10.02 -16.37 4.60
C SER A 33 9.86 -17.54 3.63
N GLU A 34 10.51 -18.66 3.97
CA GLU A 34 10.44 -19.91 3.20
C GLU A 34 9.00 -20.47 3.13
N ASP A 35 8.15 -20.12 4.11
CA ASP A 35 6.76 -20.58 4.25
C ASP A 35 5.72 -19.75 3.47
N LYS A 36 6.13 -19.12 2.36
CA LYS A 36 5.27 -18.51 1.32
C LYS A 36 4.58 -17.18 1.64
N LEU A 37 4.55 -16.71 2.89
CA LEU A 37 3.96 -15.41 3.18
C LEU A 37 4.99 -14.29 2.92
N LYS A 38 4.94 -13.71 1.71
CA LYS A 38 5.72 -12.52 1.42
C LYS A 38 5.01 -11.31 2.01
N GLN A 39 5.71 -10.59 2.88
CA GLN A 39 5.16 -9.40 3.52
C GLN A 39 6.11 -8.21 3.41
N VAL A 40 5.53 -7.01 3.43
CA VAL A 40 6.26 -5.75 3.48
C VAL A 40 5.74 -4.94 4.66
N ASN A 41 6.58 -4.69 5.64
CA ASN A 41 6.27 -3.72 6.69
C ASN A 41 6.59 -2.34 6.16
N TRP A 42 5.67 -1.38 6.31
CA TRP A 42 5.84 -0.04 5.80
C TRP A 42 5.40 1.03 6.79
N GLY A 43 6.04 2.19 6.66
CA GLY A 43 5.63 3.45 7.26
C GLY A 43 5.61 4.53 6.19
N VAL A 44 4.65 5.43 6.26
CA VAL A 44 4.51 6.54 5.32
C VAL A 44 4.20 7.83 6.06
N VAL A 45 4.85 8.91 5.62
CA VAL A 45 4.50 10.28 5.95
C VAL A 45 3.89 10.91 4.71
N CYS A 46 2.73 11.54 4.85
CA CYS A 46 2.00 12.17 3.75
C CYS A 46 1.66 13.62 4.08
N LYS A 47 1.71 14.47 3.05
CA LYS A 47 1.14 15.82 3.04
C LYS A 47 -0.05 15.82 2.10
N ARG A 48 -1.23 16.15 2.63
CA ARG A 48 -2.44 16.35 1.83
C ARG A 48 -2.37 17.67 1.09
N LYS A 49 -3.12 17.80 -0.01
CA LYS A 49 -3.21 19.05 -0.78
C LYS A 49 -3.80 20.24 0.00
N ASN A 50 -4.53 19.98 1.08
CA ASN A 50 -5.01 21.01 2.00
C ASN A 50 -3.96 21.42 3.05
N GLY A 51 -2.73 20.88 2.98
CA GLY A 51 -1.63 21.16 3.91
C GLY A 51 -1.56 20.25 5.14
N GLU A 52 -2.57 19.39 5.38
CA GLU A 52 -2.59 18.47 6.52
C GLU A 52 -1.49 17.40 6.41
N LEU A 53 -0.72 17.21 7.50
CA LEU A 53 0.28 16.16 7.62
C LEU A 53 -0.29 14.97 8.38
N PHE A 54 -0.04 13.75 7.88
CA PHE A 54 -0.41 12.53 8.59
C PHE A 54 0.63 11.43 8.39
N THR A 55 0.62 10.46 9.31
CA THR A 55 1.47 9.27 9.22
C THR A 55 0.62 8.01 9.30
N LEU A 56 1.03 6.98 8.58
CA LEU A 56 0.44 5.65 8.66
C LEU A 56 1.55 4.61 8.73
N THR A 57 1.26 3.50 9.38
CA THR A 57 2.08 2.30 9.30
C THR A 57 1.19 1.11 8.99
N GLY A 58 1.78 0.05 8.47
CA GLY A 58 1.05 -1.15 8.14
C GLY A 58 1.94 -2.24 7.57
N THR A 59 1.28 -3.31 7.14
CA THR A 59 1.89 -4.48 6.53
C THR A 59 1.12 -4.86 5.29
N ASP A 60 1.84 -5.03 4.19
CA ASP A 60 1.30 -5.57 2.94
C ASP A 60 1.59 -7.06 2.87
N TYR A 61 0.60 -7.86 2.53
CA TYR A 61 0.73 -9.27 2.19
C TYR A 61 0.47 -9.48 0.71
N PHE A 62 1.37 -10.14 0.00
CA PHE A 62 1.28 -10.22 -1.45
C PHE A 62 1.62 -11.59 -2.03
N LYS A 63 1.03 -11.89 -3.19
CA LYS A 63 1.34 -13.09 -3.99
C LYS A 63 1.88 -12.67 -5.35
N ILE A 64 2.93 -13.34 -5.81
CA ILE A 64 3.55 -13.12 -7.12
C ILE A 64 3.32 -14.34 -8.02
N LYS A 65 2.94 -14.10 -9.27
CA LYS A 65 2.93 -15.10 -10.36
C LYS A 65 3.53 -14.45 -11.60
N ASN A 66 4.47 -15.14 -12.26
CA ASN A 66 5.17 -14.63 -13.46
C ASN A 66 5.74 -13.22 -13.26
N ASN A 67 6.43 -12.99 -12.14
CA ASN A 67 7.01 -11.70 -11.73
C ASN A 67 6.03 -10.53 -11.62
N LYS A 68 4.72 -10.80 -11.50
CA LYS A 68 3.67 -9.79 -11.29
C LYS A 68 2.93 -10.06 -9.99
N ILE A 69 2.51 -8.98 -9.32
CA ILE A 69 1.61 -9.08 -8.16
C ILE A 69 0.22 -9.49 -8.68
N VAL A 70 -0.32 -10.58 -8.13
CA VAL A 70 -1.66 -11.10 -8.46
C VAL A 70 -2.64 -10.99 -7.30
N TYR A 71 -2.14 -10.72 -6.10
CA TYR A 71 -2.91 -10.47 -4.89
C TYR A 71 -2.10 -9.52 -4.00
N LEU A 72 -2.77 -8.54 -3.42
CA LEU A 72 -2.22 -7.61 -2.44
C LEU A 72 -3.29 -7.32 -1.40
N GLU A 73 -2.94 -7.52 -0.14
CA GLU A 73 -3.75 -7.17 1.02
C GLU A 73 -2.97 -6.18 1.88
N VAL A 74 -3.60 -5.05 2.18
CA VAL A 74 -3.01 -3.94 2.93
C VAL A 74 -3.65 -3.91 4.31
N VAL A 75 -2.86 -4.19 5.34
CA VAL A 75 -3.30 -4.13 6.74
C VAL A 75 -2.67 -2.90 7.39
N SER A 76 -3.48 -1.86 7.63
CA SER A 76 -3.03 -0.67 8.36
C SER A 76 -2.98 -0.94 9.86
N ASN A 77 -1.88 -0.59 10.51
CA ASN A 77 -1.81 -0.58 11.97
C ASN A 77 -2.58 0.64 12.46
N LYS A 78 -3.74 0.42 13.09
CA LYS A 78 -4.43 1.48 13.80
C LYS A 78 -3.65 1.80 15.07
N LYS A 79 -3.35 3.09 15.27
CA LYS A 79 -3.15 3.60 16.63
C LYS A 79 -4.51 3.88 17.25
#